data_AF-A0A6N7LQ11-F1
#
_entry.id   AF-A0A6N7LQ11-F1
#
_cell.length_a   1.000
_cell.length_b   1.000
_cell.length_c   1.000
_cell.angle_alpha   90.00
_cell.angle_beta   90.00
_cell.angle_gamma   90.00
#
_symmetry.space_group_name_H-M   'P 1'
#
loop_
_entity.id
_entity.type
_entity.pdbx_description
1 polymer ?
#
loop_
_entity_poly.entity_id
_entity_poly.type
_entity_poly.pdbx_seq_one_letter_code
_entity_poly.pdbx_strand_id
1 'polypeptide(L)'
;MKAAYLALPALAMIIAGCTHKYETDYPMGLPDTTESCPEDPPKMCTQDYRPVFGYGEDGGLQGEFSNACMACAKDEVMYTSPKQEALPAPAKAPEATPE
;
A
#
# COMPACT_ATOMS: atom_id res chain seq x y z
N MET A 1 53.93 -33.79 -11.02
CA MET A 1 52.85 -33.42 -10.09
C MET A 1 52.28 -32.09 -10.57
N LYS A 2 50.98 -32.06 -10.88
CA LYS A 2 50.30 -30.99 -11.64
C LYS A 2 50.22 -29.70 -10.83
N ALA A 3 50.60 -28.61 -11.47
CA ALA A 3 50.36 -27.24 -11.05
C ALA A 3 48.86 -26.90 -11.13
N ALA A 4 48.39 -26.11 -10.19
CA ALA A 4 47.56 -24.90 -10.40
C ALA A 4 46.82 -24.59 -9.09
N TYR A 5 47.34 -23.60 -8.38
CA TYR A 5 46.69 -22.93 -7.28
C TYR A 5 45.41 -22.28 -7.80
N LEU A 6 44.25 -22.77 -7.35
CA LEU A 6 42.96 -22.14 -7.63
C LEU A 6 42.72 -20.99 -6.63
N ALA A 7 42.63 -19.80 -7.23
CA ALA A 7 42.11 -18.51 -6.78
C ALA A 7 41.21 -18.56 -5.53
N LEU A 8 41.60 -17.85 -4.47
CA LEU A 8 41.17 -16.48 -4.14
C LEU A 8 39.68 -16.40 -3.71
N PRO A 9 39.41 -15.81 -2.53
CA PRO A 9 38.22 -16.08 -1.73
C PRO A 9 36.95 -15.55 -2.40
N ALA A 10 35.87 -16.31 -2.21
CA ALA A 10 34.52 -15.98 -2.60
C ALA A 10 34.14 -14.57 -2.12
N LEU A 11 34.24 -13.65 -3.08
CA LEU A 11 33.57 -12.38 -3.22
C LEU A 11 32.40 -12.21 -2.23
N ALA A 12 32.64 -11.35 -1.23
CA ALA A 12 31.65 -10.88 -0.29
C ALA A 12 30.38 -10.48 -1.03
N MET A 13 29.27 -11.17 -0.75
CA MET A 13 27.95 -10.78 -1.23
C MET A 13 27.57 -9.46 -0.57
N ILE A 14 27.75 -8.38 -1.33
CA ILE A 14 27.31 -7.03 -1.00
C ILE A 14 25.78 -7.05 -0.96
N ILE A 15 25.22 -6.90 0.24
CA ILE A 15 23.80 -6.72 0.47
C ILE A 15 23.46 -5.30 0.01
N ALA A 16 23.14 -5.14 -1.29
CA ALA A 16 22.52 -3.93 -1.82
C ALA A 16 21.04 -3.94 -1.40
N GLY A 17 20.77 -3.65 -0.14
CA GLY A 17 19.43 -3.29 0.30
C GLY A 17 19.09 -1.93 -0.30
N CYS A 18 18.25 -1.89 -1.33
CA CYS A 18 17.65 -0.64 -1.79
C CYS A 18 16.79 -0.10 -0.65
N THR A 19 17.35 0.80 0.16
CA THR A 19 16.54 1.68 1.01
C THR A 19 15.82 2.63 0.06
N HIS A 20 14.59 2.27 -0.30
CA HIS A 20 13.72 3.13 -1.07
C HIS A 20 13.28 4.27 -0.13
N LYS A 21 14.10 5.31 -0.04
CA LYS A 21 13.70 6.57 0.59
C LYS A 21 12.77 7.27 -0.38
N TYR A 22 11.48 7.18 -0.10
CA TYR A 22 10.49 7.97 -0.77
C TYR A 22 10.58 9.39 -0.21
N GLU A 23 11.23 10.25 -0.98
CA GLU A 23 11.34 11.68 -0.73
C GLU A 23 10.19 12.35 -1.49
N THR A 24 9.36 13.10 -0.75
CA THR A 24 8.32 14.05 -1.21
C THR A 24 6.99 13.49 -1.74
N ASP A 25 5.90 13.96 -1.12
CA ASP A 25 4.46 13.72 -1.37
C ASP A 25 3.94 12.27 -1.27
N TYR A 26 3.63 11.88 -0.03
CA TYR A 26 2.88 10.66 0.33
C TYR A 26 1.41 10.81 -0.15
N PRO A 27 0.77 9.76 -0.74
CA PRO A 27 0.91 8.38 -0.34
C PRO A 27 1.31 7.39 -1.45
N MET A 28 2.61 7.10 -1.54
CA MET A 28 3.11 6.03 -2.40
C MET A 28 2.68 4.67 -1.86
N GLY A 29 1.77 4.03 -2.60
CA GLY A 29 1.25 2.69 -2.32
C GLY A 29 -0.24 2.64 -1.98
N LEU A 30 -0.88 3.80 -1.81
CA LEU A 30 -2.34 3.87 -1.70
C LEU A 30 -2.99 3.91 -3.09
N PRO A 31 -4.26 3.48 -3.22
CA PRO A 31 -4.98 3.53 -4.49
C PRO A 31 -5.02 4.96 -5.06
N ASP A 32 -5.03 5.11 -6.39
CA ASP A 32 -5.15 6.43 -7.05
C ASP A 32 -6.44 7.18 -6.69
N THR A 33 -7.44 6.48 -6.17
CA THR A 33 -8.70 7.03 -5.67
C THR A 33 -8.61 7.56 -4.25
N THR A 34 -7.41 7.65 -3.68
CA THR A 34 -7.19 8.12 -2.31
C THR A 34 -7.25 9.64 -2.25
N GLU A 35 -8.04 10.15 -1.31
CA GLU A 35 -8.20 11.57 -1.02
C GLU A 35 -7.70 11.86 0.40
N SER A 36 -7.03 13.00 0.58
CA SER A 36 -6.63 13.48 1.90
C SER A 36 -7.84 13.98 2.70
N CYS A 37 -7.86 13.72 4.00
CA CYS A 37 -8.83 14.30 4.91
C CYS A 37 -8.64 15.83 5.00
N PRO A 38 -9.73 16.58 5.30
CA PRO A 38 -9.61 18.01 5.57
C PRO A 38 -8.75 18.26 6.81
N GLU A 39 -8.03 19.39 6.83
CA GLU A 39 -7.16 19.77 7.95
C GLU A 39 -7.93 19.87 9.28
N ASP A 40 -9.16 20.37 9.24
CA ASP A 40 -10.08 20.40 10.38
C ASP A 40 -11.00 19.16 10.35
N PRO A 41 -10.86 18.21 11.31
CA PRO A 41 -11.66 17.00 11.31
C PRO A 41 -13.16 17.29 11.50
N PRO A 42 -14.05 16.73 10.66
CA PRO A 42 -15.49 16.93 10.76
C PRO A 42 -16.02 16.42 12.10
N LYS A 43 -16.90 17.21 12.73
CA LYS A 43 -17.57 16.83 13.99
C LYS A 43 -18.97 16.25 13.78
N MET A 44 -19.55 16.48 12.61
CA MET A 44 -20.89 16.03 12.24
C MET A 44 -20.83 15.39 10.86
N CYS A 45 -21.36 14.18 10.73
CA CYS A 45 -21.40 13.43 9.48
C CYS A 45 -22.82 13.00 9.14
N THR A 46 -23.11 12.91 7.84
CA THR A 46 -24.36 12.32 7.36
C THR A 46 -24.35 10.80 7.61
N GLN A 47 -25.53 10.20 7.65
CA GLN A 47 -25.69 8.73 7.74
C GLN A 47 -25.67 8.05 6.37
N ASP A 48 -25.11 8.71 5.37
CA ASP A 48 -25.00 8.17 4.01
C ASP A 48 -23.95 7.05 3.98
N TYR A 49 -24.27 5.94 3.32
CA TYR A 49 -23.40 4.75 3.29
C TYR A 49 -22.66 4.68 1.94
N ARG A 50 -21.39 5.05 1.96
CA ARG A 50 -20.45 5.01 0.84
C ARG A 50 -19.08 4.58 1.39
N PRO A 51 -18.86 3.27 1.56
CA PRO A 51 -17.78 2.76 2.40
C PRO A 51 -16.39 3.15 1.85
N VAL A 52 -15.47 3.39 2.79
CA VAL A 52 -14.07 3.77 2.51
C VAL A 52 -13.11 2.99 3.40
N PHE A 53 -11.86 2.86 2.94
CA PHE A 53 -10.74 2.54 3.80
C PHE A 53 -10.08 3.83 4.29
N GLY A 54 -9.74 3.91 5.57
CA GLY A 54 -8.98 5.02 6.17
C GLY A 54 -7.52 4.64 6.39
N TYR A 55 -6.61 5.57 6.13
CA TYR A 55 -5.16 5.38 6.26
C TYR A 55 -4.54 6.48 7.12
N GLY A 56 -3.51 6.12 7.87
CA GLY A 56 -2.71 7.03 8.69
C GLY A 56 -1.70 7.83 7.87
N GLU A 57 -0.96 8.72 8.53
CA GLU A 57 0.09 9.54 7.91
C GLU A 57 1.17 8.67 7.23
N ASP A 58 1.47 7.51 7.81
CA ASP A 58 2.42 6.52 7.31
C ASP A 58 1.83 5.56 6.27
N GLY A 59 0.58 5.77 5.84
CA GLY A 59 -0.16 4.91 4.92
C GLY A 59 -0.66 3.61 5.52
N GLY A 60 -0.51 3.40 6.83
CA GLY A 60 -1.05 2.24 7.52
C GLY A 60 -2.58 2.23 7.51
N LEU A 61 -3.17 1.07 7.21
CA LEU A 61 -4.63 0.89 7.23
C LEU A 61 -5.16 1.03 8.67
N GLN A 62 -6.04 2.00 8.88
CA GLN A 62 -6.69 2.25 10.18
C GLN A 62 -8.02 1.51 10.30
N GLY A 63 -8.69 1.23 9.17
CA GLY A 63 -9.91 0.45 9.14
C GLY A 63 -10.82 0.76 7.96
N GLU A 64 -11.99 0.12 7.97
CA GLU A 64 -13.11 0.42 7.07
C GLU A 64 -14.16 1.26 7.80
N PHE A 65 -14.71 2.25 7.10
CA PHE A 65 -15.68 3.19 7.64
C PHE A 65 -16.89 3.30 6.71
N SER A 66 -18.06 3.62 7.28
CA SER A 66 -19.32 3.76 6.55
C SER A 66 -19.30 4.85 5.48
N ASN A 67 -18.49 5.90 5.67
CA ASN A 67 -18.22 6.95 4.69
C ASN A 67 -16.94 7.74 5.02
N ALA A 68 -16.46 8.53 4.06
CA ALA A 68 -15.27 9.38 4.19
C ALA A 68 -15.35 10.38 5.35
N CYS A 69 -16.51 10.97 5.60
CA CYS A 69 -16.68 11.89 6.73
C CYS A 69 -16.43 11.19 8.07
N MET A 70 -17.04 10.01 8.27
CA MET A 70 -16.86 9.24 9.51
C MET A 70 -15.43 8.74 9.70
N ALA A 71 -14.72 8.46 8.59
CA ALA A 71 -13.30 8.14 8.61
C ALA A 71 -12.46 9.36 9.02
N CYS A 72 -12.61 10.49 8.33
CA CYS A 72 -11.85 11.71 8.62
C CYS A 72 -12.22 12.38 9.97
N ALA A 73 -13.31 11.97 10.62
CA ALA A 73 -13.61 12.38 11.99
C ALA A 73 -12.69 11.71 13.04
N LYS A 74 -11.89 10.72 12.63
CA LYS A 74 -10.88 10.06 13.46
C LYS A 74 -9.54 10.77 13.31
N ASP A 75 -8.93 11.12 14.44
CA ASP A 75 -7.66 11.85 14.46
C ASP A 75 -6.51 11.01 13.86
N GLU A 76 -6.63 9.67 13.87
CA GLU A 76 -5.64 8.75 13.29
C GLU A 76 -5.76 8.57 11.77
N VAL A 77 -6.80 9.11 11.12
CA VAL A 77 -7.02 8.96 9.67
C VAL A 77 -6.64 10.25 8.94
N MET A 78 -5.65 10.15 8.06
CA MET A 78 -5.18 11.25 7.21
C MET A 78 -5.64 11.13 5.76
N TYR A 79 -5.95 9.91 5.30
CA TYR A 79 -6.39 9.66 3.93
C TYR A 79 -7.56 8.68 3.89
N THR A 80 -8.41 8.78 2.87
CA THR A 80 -9.50 7.85 2.62
C THR A 80 -9.51 7.39 1.16
N SER A 81 -9.80 6.12 0.91
CA SER A 81 -10.03 5.60 -0.44
C SER A 81 -11.40 4.93 -0.49
N PRO A 82 -12.22 5.16 -1.54
CA PRO A 82 -13.43 4.39 -1.79
C PRO A 82 -13.16 2.90 -1.75
N LYS A 83 -14.03 2.16 -1.05
CA LYS A 83 -14.04 0.70 -1.12
C LYS A 83 -14.62 0.33 -2.49
N GLN A 84 -13.75 0.04 -3.45
CA GLN A 84 -14.19 -0.46 -4.75
C GLN A 84 -14.85 -1.83 -4.54
N GLU A 85 -16.13 -1.96 -4.91
CA GLU A 85 -16.93 -3.19 -4.68
C GLU A 85 -16.49 -4.39 -5.54
N ALA A 86 -15.51 -4.24 -6.42
CA ALA A 86 -14.90 -5.36 -7.12
C ALA A 86 -13.41 -5.11 -7.38
N LEU A 87 -12.53 -5.89 -6.73
CA LEU A 87 -11.38 -6.36 -7.51
C LEU A 87 -12.00 -7.18 -8.66
N PRO A 88 -11.75 -6.89 -9.95
CA PRO A 88 -11.94 -7.93 -10.95
C PRO A 88 -11.15 -9.14 -10.44
N ALA A 89 -11.81 -10.31 -10.37
CA ALA A 89 -11.14 -11.55 -9.97
C ALA A 89 -9.81 -11.65 -10.74
N PRO A 90 -8.71 -12.11 -10.11
CA PRO A 90 -7.48 -12.33 -10.85
C PRO A 90 -7.83 -13.13 -12.10
N ALA A 91 -7.38 -12.66 -13.26
CA ALA A 91 -7.58 -13.36 -14.52
C ALA A 91 -7.34 -14.85 -14.25
N LYS A 92 -8.34 -15.70 -14.54
CA LYS A 92 -8.21 -17.15 -14.32
C LYS A 92 -6.82 -17.56 -14.79
N ALA A 93 -6.10 -18.30 -13.93
CA ALA A 93 -4.84 -18.91 -14.33
C ALA A 93 -5.05 -19.58 -15.69
N PRO A 94 -4.12 -19.43 -16.65
CA PRO A 94 -4.27 -20.07 -17.95
C PRO A 94 -4.55 -21.54 -17.72
N GLU A 95 -5.67 -22.02 -18.25
CA GLU A 95 -6.07 -23.41 -18.14
C GLU A 95 -4.91 -24.25 -18.69
N ALA A 96 -4.32 -25.09 -17.83
CA ALA A 96 -3.24 -25.97 -18.24
C ALA A 96 -3.75 -26.84 -19.37
N THR A 97 -3.21 -26.64 -20.57
CA THR A 97 -3.53 -27.43 -21.74
C THR A 97 -2.99 -28.84 -21.48
N PRO A 98 -3.81 -29.90 -21.47
CA PRO A 98 -3.29 -31.26 -21.40
C PRO A 98 -2.57 -31.58 -22.71
N GLU A 99 -1.32 -32.05 -22.61
CA GLU A 99 -0.57 -32.66 -23.73
C GLU A 99 -1.18 -34.00 -24.16
#